data_AF-A0A7W1RYY8-F1
#
_entry.id   AF-A0A7W1RYY8-F1
#
_cell.length_a   1.000
_cell.length_b   1.000
_cell.length_c   1.000
_cell.angle_alpha   90.00
_cell.angle_beta   90.00
_cell.angle_gamma   90.00
#
_symmetry.space_group_name_H-M   'P 1'
#
loop_
_entity.id
_entity.type
_entity.pdbx_description
1 polymer ?
#
loop_
_entity_poly.entity_id
_entity_poly.type
_entity_poly.pdbx_seq_one_letter_code
_entity_poly.pdbx_strand_id
1 'polypeptide(L)'
;FGAPPDGPQKGDIQPLFDALGIDLTFDRVLWSGYNPSHEFRGVMPEALVWARADQTGSMNPEAEIAQGLPALLMLFPGGITVADDKAPGLNHTWLAKPVPRGKWGTDSWDDHFGRNNNPFQQPQLYKRSSSGELPLLAVQITGKMPSAYPKPDPNAPPPAAPPAEPPKEGEAATPAEPPKPAEKTGVASAKDIHVVVVADVDFAHDMFFQFYRNAGKQYNQAQLRFLLDLRNVQFVANAVDALAGDQDLLALRRQQARPRPLKKLEDLRLATDQQRRTAEEGAVEEFESAKAKAQGDFEDKVAKIRTREDLDEGAREQLAEQVRQVEQRKLELVVDGLMQKQESSNNEARIKQRRIIGHERITVRWLVILVPSLILMTLVAFVFVQRLARERSHIPAARKRSHA
;
A
#
# COMPACT_ATOMS: atom_id res chain seq x y z
N PHE A 1 13.87 33.02 25.36
CA PHE A 1 13.11 31.77 25.36
C PHE A 1 14.12 30.64 25.28
N GLY A 2 14.39 29.99 26.42
CA GLY A 2 15.36 28.90 26.48
C GLY A 2 14.88 27.73 25.64
N ALA A 3 15.81 27.07 24.95
CA ALA A 3 15.53 25.78 24.32
C ALA A 3 14.89 24.85 25.36
N PRO A 4 13.83 24.11 25.01
CA PRO A 4 13.27 23.13 25.93
C PRO A 4 14.39 22.16 26.33
N PRO A 5 14.47 21.77 27.62
CA PRO A 5 15.46 20.80 28.06
C PRO A 5 15.32 19.54 27.20
N ASP A 6 16.46 19.00 26.77
CA ASP A 6 16.54 17.77 25.99
C ASP A 6 15.59 16.73 26.59
N GLY A 7 14.48 16.48 25.88
CA GLY A 7 13.52 15.46 26.28
C GLY A 7 14.23 14.12 26.42
N PRO A 8 13.62 13.14 27.14
CA PRO A 8 14.19 11.80 27.23
C PRO A 8 14.55 11.32 25.81
N GLN A 9 15.80 10.89 25.65
CA GLN A 9 16.35 10.45 24.38
C GLN A 9 15.37 9.44 23.76
N LYS A 10 14.80 9.78 22.59
CA LYS A 10 13.82 8.92 21.93
C LYS A 10 14.48 7.57 21.66
N GLY A 11 13.87 6.48 22.14
CA GLY A 11 14.42 5.14 21.97
C GLY A 11 14.58 4.82 20.49
N ASP A 12 15.76 4.35 20.10
CA ASP A 12 16.05 3.88 18.75
C ASP A 12 15.67 2.39 18.65
N ILE A 13 14.72 2.07 17.79
CA ILE A 13 14.24 0.71 17.56
C ILE A 13 15.00 0.02 16.41
N GLN A 14 15.80 0.74 15.63
CA GLN A 14 16.55 0.20 14.49
C GLN A 14 17.42 -1.01 14.88
N PRO A 15 18.17 -1.00 16.02
CA PRO A 15 18.97 -2.16 16.43
C PRO A 15 18.15 -3.45 16.60
N LEU A 16 16.87 -3.33 16.97
CA LEU A 16 15.98 -4.48 17.09
C LEU A 16 15.65 -5.08 15.73
N PHE A 17 15.42 -4.25 14.72
CA PHE A 17 15.10 -4.70 13.36
C PHE A 17 16.31 -5.29 12.65
N ASP A 18 17.48 -4.67 12.81
CA ASP A 18 18.74 -5.21 12.30
C ASP A 18 19.00 -6.60 12.89
N ALA A 19 18.79 -6.77 14.20
CA ALA A 19 18.92 -8.06 14.87
C ALA A 19 17.84 -9.09 14.45
N LEU A 20 16.67 -8.63 14.01
CA LEU A 20 15.63 -9.47 13.40
C LEU A 20 15.91 -9.75 11.92
N GLY A 21 16.94 -9.15 11.32
CA GLY A 21 17.30 -9.33 9.92
C GLY A 21 16.28 -8.74 8.95
N ILE A 22 15.65 -7.62 9.33
CA ILE A 22 14.70 -6.89 8.49
C ILE A 22 15.04 -5.41 8.47
N ASP A 23 14.69 -4.75 7.38
CA ASP A 23 14.68 -3.30 7.29
C ASP A 23 13.23 -2.83 7.13
N LEU A 24 12.80 -1.90 7.98
CA LEU A 24 11.48 -1.29 7.98
C LEU A 24 11.65 0.21 7.82
N THR A 25 11.21 0.75 6.69
CA THR A 25 11.33 2.18 6.40
C THR A 25 10.30 2.99 7.18
N PHE A 26 10.73 3.80 8.15
CA PHE A 26 9.86 4.62 9.00
C PHE A 26 9.50 6.00 8.42
N ASP A 27 10.35 6.56 7.57
CA ASP A 27 10.20 7.89 6.97
C ASP A 27 9.40 7.86 5.66
N ARG A 28 9.01 6.65 5.24
CA ARG A 28 8.39 6.39 3.95
C ARG A 28 7.08 5.65 4.08
N VAL A 29 6.12 6.08 3.28
CA VAL A 29 4.83 5.45 3.12
C VAL A 29 4.83 4.64 1.83
N LEU A 30 4.57 3.35 1.95
CA LEU A 30 4.32 2.46 0.85
C LEU A 30 2.93 2.73 0.28
N TRP A 31 2.86 2.90 -1.03
CA TRP A 31 1.60 3.02 -1.76
C TRP A 31 1.48 1.90 -2.79
N SER A 32 0.24 1.54 -3.12
CA SER A 32 -0.07 0.60 -4.18
C SER A 32 -1.23 1.10 -5.02
N GLY A 33 -1.02 1.02 -6.32
CA GLY A 33 -2.00 1.41 -7.29
C GLY A 33 -3.21 0.48 -7.44
N TYR A 34 -3.22 -0.62 -6.70
CA TYR A 34 -4.28 -1.62 -6.75
C TYR A 34 -5.41 -1.26 -5.77
N ASN A 35 -6.62 -1.04 -6.29
CA ASN A 35 -7.83 -0.88 -5.49
C ASN A 35 -8.92 -1.87 -5.94
N PRO A 36 -9.27 -2.87 -5.11
CA PRO A 36 -10.25 -3.88 -5.48
C PRO A 36 -11.71 -3.40 -5.39
N SER A 37 -11.99 -2.30 -4.67
CA SER A 37 -13.34 -1.77 -4.52
C SER A 37 -13.83 -1.11 -5.80
N HIS A 38 -15.10 -1.28 -6.15
CA HIS A 38 -15.70 -0.47 -7.21
C HIS A 38 -16.23 0.87 -6.71
N GLU A 39 -16.65 0.89 -5.45
CA GLU A 39 -17.35 2.00 -4.81
C GLU A 39 -16.37 3.03 -4.25
N PHE A 40 -15.20 2.58 -3.79
CA PHE A 40 -14.20 3.43 -3.14
C PHE A 40 -13.05 3.88 -4.06
N ARG A 41 -13.17 3.64 -5.37
CA ARG A 41 -12.14 4.00 -6.35
C ARG A 41 -12.10 5.50 -6.62
N GLY A 42 -10.89 6.06 -6.62
CA GLY A 42 -10.66 7.50 -6.77
C GLY A 42 -11.01 8.33 -5.54
N VAL A 43 -11.52 7.69 -4.48
CA VAL A 43 -11.82 8.31 -3.17
C VAL A 43 -10.79 7.86 -2.13
N MET A 44 -10.41 6.57 -2.15
CA MET A 44 -9.34 6.05 -1.29
C MET A 44 -7.96 6.47 -1.80
N PRO A 45 -7.09 7.04 -0.94
CA PRO A 45 -5.67 7.20 -1.20
C PRO A 45 -4.99 5.90 -1.64
N GLU A 46 -3.93 6.00 -2.45
CA GLU A 46 -3.13 4.82 -2.86
C GLU A 46 -2.24 4.27 -1.74
N ALA A 47 -2.07 5.05 -0.67
CA ALA A 47 -1.47 4.62 0.58
C ALA A 47 -2.37 3.65 1.39
N LEU A 48 -3.63 3.43 0.97
CA LEU A 48 -4.43 2.30 1.45
C LEU A 48 -4.06 1.04 0.65
N VAL A 49 -3.11 0.28 1.19
CA VAL A 49 -2.50 -0.86 0.48
C VAL A 49 -3.25 -2.15 0.79
N TRP A 50 -3.60 -2.88 -0.27
CA TRP A 50 -4.35 -4.12 -0.19
C TRP A 50 -3.43 -5.34 -0.32
N ALA A 51 -3.67 -6.34 0.53
CA ALA A 51 -3.23 -7.71 0.31
C ALA A 51 -4.44 -8.61 0.08
N ARG A 52 -4.39 -9.51 -0.91
CA ARG A 52 -5.53 -10.39 -1.23
C ARG A 52 -5.13 -11.81 -1.57
N ALA A 53 -5.91 -12.77 -1.06
CA ALA A 53 -5.67 -14.19 -1.33
C ALA A 53 -6.07 -14.64 -2.75
N ASP A 54 -6.92 -13.88 -3.44
CA ASP A 54 -7.27 -14.16 -4.84
C ASP A 54 -6.24 -13.62 -5.86
N GLN A 55 -5.24 -12.85 -5.38
CA GLN A 55 -4.13 -12.35 -6.17
C GLN A 55 -2.86 -13.14 -5.82
N THR A 56 -2.38 -13.94 -6.77
CA THR A 56 -1.16 -14.75 -6.61
C THR A 56 0.02 -13.88 -6.17
N GLY A 57 0.72 -14.30 -5.12
CA GLY A 57 1.90 -13.61 -4.60
C GLY A 57 1.61 -12.45 -3.64
N SER A 58 0.34 -12.19 -3.29
CA SER A 58 -0.03 -11.13 -2.33
C SER A 58 -0.25 -11.64 -0.91
N MET A 59 -0.82 -12.84 -0.73
CA MET A 59 -0.93 -13.47 0.59
C MET A 59 -0.34 -14.86 0.55
N ASN A 60 0.38 -15.26 1.61
CA ASN A 60 1.03 -16.56 1.66
C ASN A 60 -0.01 -17.66 1.96
N PRO A 61 -0.27 -18.59 1.01
CA PRO A 61 -1.27 -19.64 1.22
C PRO A 61 -0.79 -20.76 2.15
N GLU A 62 0.52 -20.81 2.46
CA GLU A 62 1.15 -21.84 3.30
C GLU A 62 1.36 -21.35 4.73
N ALA A 63 1.42 -20.03 4.95
CA ALA A 63 1.59 -19.46 6.28
C ALA A 63 0.30 -19.54 7.09
N GLU A 64 0.33 -20.23 8.22
CA GLU A 64 -0.83 -20.51 9.07
C GLU A 64 -1.59 -19.26 9.51
N ILE A 65 -0.87 -18.16 9.75
CA ILE A 65 -1.43 -16.88 10.20
C ILE A 65 -2.26 -16.21 9.08
N ALA A 66 -1.80 -16.30 7.84
CA ALA A 66 -2.39 -15.62 6.68
C ALA A 66 -3.37 -16.53 5.89
N GLN A 67 -3.25 -17.84 6.05
CA GLN A 67 -4.00 -18.83 5.28
C GLN A 67 -5.51 -18.70 5.50
N GLY A 68 -6.27 -18.72 4.41
CA GLY A 68 -7.74 -18.68 4.43
C GLY A 68 -8.34 -17.27 4.56
N LEU A 69 -7.53 -16.25 4.84
CA LEU A 69 -8.01 -14.87 4.93
C LEU A 69 -8.23 -14.28 3.52
N PRO A 70 -9.42 -13.76 3.16
CA PRO A 70 -9.71 -13.16 1.87
C PRO A 70 -8.86 -11.92 1.53
N ALA A 71 -8.78 -10.95 2.46
CA ALA A 71 -8.09 -9.69 2.23
C ALA A 71 -7.64 -9.02 3.53
N LEU A 72 -6.53 -8.29 3.45
CA LEU A 72 -6.04 -7.36 4.46
C LEU A 72 -5.92 -5.96 3.84
N LEU A 73 -6.08 -4.94 4.67
CA LEU A 73 -5.93 -3.54 4.29
C LEU A 73 -4.97 -2.85 5.25
N MET A 74 -3.92 -2.26 4.73
CA MET A 74 -2.97 -1.46 5.51
C MET A 74 -3.23 0.02 5.24
N LEU A 75 -3.18 0.83 6.30
CA LEU A 75 -3.40 2.28 6.27
C LEU A 75 -2.04 2.98 6.33
N PHE A 76 -1.58 3.51 5.19
CA PHE A 76 -0.29 4.18 5.09
C PHE A 76 0.88 3.34 5.63
N PRO A 77 1.00 2.05 5.23
CA PRO A 77 2.04 1.18 5.76
C PRO A 77 3.44 1.64 5.36
N GLY A 78 4.44 1.21 6.12
CA GLY A 78 5.82 1.12 5.64
C GLY A 78 6.01 -0.07 4.69
N GLY A 79 7.26 -0.31 4.28
CA GLY A 79 7.67 -1.52 3.57
C GLY A 79 8.71 -2.28 4.38
N ILE A 80 8.56 -3.61 4.47
CA ILE A 80 9.56 -4.49 5.09
C ILE A 80 10.38 -5.16 3.98
N THR A 81 11.70 -5.10 4.08
CA THR A 81 12.62 -5.93 3.30
C THR A 81 13.37 -6.86 4.24
N VAL A 82 13.78 -8.02 3.72
CA VAL A 82 14.61 -8.97 4.48
C VAL A 82 16.07 -8.61 4.18
N ALA A 83 16.87 -8.43 5.22
CA ALA A 83 18.27 -8.06 5.07
C ALA A 83 19.09 -9.23 4.49
N ASP A 84 19.96 -8.94 3.53
CA ASP A 84 20.84 -9.94 2.90
C ASP A 84 21.84 -10.55 3.90
N ASP A 85 22.24 -9.77 4.90
CA ASP A 85 23.21 -10.12 5.95
C ASP A 85 22.56 -10.62 7.25
N LYS A 86 21.27 -11.01 7.20
CA LYS A 86 20.57 -11.56 8.35
C LYS A 86 21.30 -12.75 8.98
N ALA A 87 21.13 -12.92 10.29
CA ALA A 87 21.71 -14.06 11.00
C ALA A 87 21.21 -15.40 10.42
N PRO A 88 22.10 -16.40 10.19
CA PRO A 88 21.75 -17.66 9.51
C PRO A 88 20.77 -18.53 10.31
N GLY A 89 20.64 -18.26 11.62
CA GLY A 89 19.68 -18.93 12.50
C GLY A 89 18.25 -18.38 12.42
N LEU A 90 18.00 -17.36 11.60
CA LEU A 90 16.68 -16.73 11.43
C LEU A 90 15.98 -17.20 10.15
N ASN A 91 14.73 -17.62 10.30
CA ASN A 91 13.84 -17.94 9.19
C ASN A 91 12.75 -16.87 9.07
N HIS A 92 12.62 -16.30 7.86
CA HIS A 92 11.65 -15.26 7.51
C HIS A 92 10.60 -15.86 6.59
N THR A 93 9.39 -16.04 7.12
CA THR A 93 8.23 -16.47 6.34
C THR A 93 7.39 -15.25 6.03
N TRP A 94 7.30 -14.86 4.76
CA TRP A 94 6.44 -13.76 4.33
C TRP A 94 4.96 -14.12 4.58
N LEU A 95 4.15 -13.16 5.04
CA LEU A 95 2.73 -13.36 5.33
C LEU A 95 1.85 -12.63 4.31
N ALA A 96 2.18 -11.37 4.03
CA ALA A 96 1.45 -10.51 3.12
C ALA A 96 2.39 -9.56 2.36
N LYS A 97 2.03 -9.30 1.09
CA LYS A 97 2.67 -8.35 0.17
C LYS A 97 1.56 -7.53 -0.52
N PRO A 98 1.87 -6.33 -1.02
CA PRO A 98 0.97 -5.61 -1.91
C PRO A 98 0.62 -6.49 -3.11
N VAL A 99 -0.55 -6.26 -3.72
CA VAL A 99 -0.94 -7.01 -4.92
C VAL A 99 0.05 -6.79 -6.06
N PRO A 100 0.73 -7.85 -6.58
CA PRO A 100 1.83 -7.70 -7.54
C PRO A 100 1.47 -7.03 -8.87
N ARG A 101 0.19 -7.09 -9.25
CA ARG A 101 -0.31 -6.53 -10.50
C ARG A 101 -0.48 -5.01 -10.45
N GLY A 102 -0.51 -4.43 -9.24
CA GLY A 102 -0.50 -2.99 -9.03
C GLY A 102 0.92 -2.44 -9.17
N LYS A 103 1.04 -1.23 -9.71
CA LYS A 103 2.26 -0.43 -9.49
C LYS A 103 2.37 -0.10 -8.01
N TRP A 104 3.59 0.07 -7.53
CA TRP A 104 3.86 0.42 -6.15
C TRP A 104 5.10 1.30 -6.08
N GLY A 105 5.26 1.95 -4.95
CA GLY A 105 6.38 2.82 -4.67
C GLY A 105 6.36 3.28 -3.23
N THR A 106 7.29 4.16 -2.90
CA THR A 106 7.40 4.72 -1.56
C THR A 106 7.54 6.22 -1.69
N ASP A 107 6.69 6.96 -0.98
CA ASP A 107 6.82 8.41 -0.87
C ASP A 107 7.29 8.77 0.53
N SER A 108 7.79 9.99 0.72
CA SER A 108 8.10 10.46 2.07
C SER A 108 6.82 10.75 2.85
N TRP A 109 6.87 10.67 4.17
CA TRP A 109 5.74 11.08 5.01
C TRP A 109 5.25 12.51 4.70
N ASP A 110 6.18 13.43 4.49
CA ASP A 110 5.87 14.83 4.19
C ASP A 110 5.11 15.03 2.86
N ASP A 111 5.32 14.14 1.88
CA ASP A 111 4.59 14.17 0.61
C ASP A 111 3.08 13.92 0.81
N HIS A 112 2.70 13.16 1.85
CA HIS A 112 1.30 12.84 2.17
C HIS A 112 0.68 13.81 3.18
N PHE A 113 1.45 14.34 4.15
CA PHE A 113 0.88 15.09 5.29
C PHE A 113 1.38 16.54 5.43
N GLY A 114 2.49 16.92 4.78
CA GLY A 114 3.21 18.16 5.06
C GLY A 114 2.56 19.47 4.59
N ARG A 115 1.61 19.43 3.65
CA ARG A 115 1.04 20.67 3.06
C ARG A 115 -0.26 21.17 3.68
N ASN A 116 -1.07 20.33 4.32
CA ASN A 116 -2.38 20.75 4.88
C ASN A 116 -2.98 19.80 5.93
N ASN A 117 -2.23 18.81 6.43
CA ASN A 117 -2.70 17.80 7.37
C ASN A 117 -4.03 17.11 6.97
N ASN A 118 -4.37 17.13 5.67
CA ASN A 118 -5.56 16.48 5.13
C ASN A 118 -5.16 15.10 4.59
N PRO A 119 -5.50 14.00 5.28
CA PRO A 119 -5.08 12.65 4.90
C PRO A 119 -5.71 12.14 3.60
N PHE A 120 -6.70 12.85 3.05
CA PHE A 120 -7.33 12.50 1.77
C PHE A 120 -6.70 13.24 0.58
N GLN A 121 -5.81 14.20 0.83
CA GLN A 121 -5.07 14.86 -0.24
C GLN A 121 -3.98 13.91 -0.72
N GLN A 122 -4.10 13.44 -1.96
CA GLN A 122 -3.11 12.55 -2.55
C GLN A 122 -1.86 13.34 -2.98
N PRO A 123 -0.67 12.71 -2.93
CA PRO A 123 0.53 13.28 -3.55
C PRO A 123 0.27 13.65 -5.01
N GLN A 124 0.88 14.75 -5.45
CA GLN A 124 0.79 15.17 -6.86
C GLN A 124 1.56 14.21 -7.79
N LEU A 125 2.62 13.59 -7.27
CA LEU A 125 3.41 12.60 -7.97
C LEU A 125 3.74 11.45 -7.02
N TYR A 126 3.39 10.24 -7.43
CA TYR A 126 3.75 9.02 -6.74
C TYR A 126 5.13 8.55 -7.21
N LYS A 127 6.10 8.45 -6.30
CA LYS A 127 7.47 8.01 -6.60
C LYS A 127 7.50 6.50 -6.75
N ARG A 128 7.45 6.06 -8.01
CA ARG A 128 7.45 4.63 -8.34
C ARG A 128 8.78 3.98 -7.97
N SER A 129 8.70 2.79 -7.36
CA SER A 129 9.90 1.98 -7.13
C SER A 129 10.42 1.40 -8.45
N SER A 130 11.74 1.46 -8.62
CA SER A 130 12.47 0.75 -9.67
C SER A 130 12.85 -0.67 -9.28
N SER A 131 12.71 -1.05 -8.00
CA SER A 131 12.99 -2.39 -7.51
C SER A 131 12.00 -3.41 -8.10
N GLY A 132 12.52 -4.57 -8.50
CA GLY A 132 11.72 -5.69 -8.98
C GLY A 132 11.06 -6.48 -7.84
N GLU A 133 11.55 -6.36 -6.60
CA GLU A 133 11.04 -7.12 -5.47
C GLU A 133 10.04 -6.31 -4.66
N LEU A 134 8.85 -6.89 -4.45
CA LEU A 134 7.78 -6.29 -3.66
C LEU A 134 8.12 -6.32 -2.17
N PRO A 135 8.00 -5.19 -1.46
CA PRO A 135 8.18 -5.15 -0.02
C PRO A 135 7.10 -6.02 0.66
N LEU A 136 7.44 -6.55 1.83
CA LEU A 136 6.50 -7.26 2.67
C LEU A 136 5.68 -6.25 3.47
N LEU A 137 4.38 -6.54 3.63
CA LEU A 137 3.50 -5.82 4.56
C LEU A 137 3.52 -6.48 5.94
N ALA A 138 3.73 -7.80 5.97
CA ALA A 138 3.87 -8.57 7.19
C ALA A 138 4.78 -9.77 6.99
N VAL A 139 5.55 -10.09 8.03
CA VAL A 139 6.52 -11.21 8.05
C VAL A 139 6.49 -11.91 9.40
N GLN A 140 6.64 -13.23 9.39
CA GLN A 140 6.86 -14.06 10.56
C GLN A 140 8.35 -14.43 10.61
N ILE A 141 8.97 -14.22 11.77
CA ILE A 141 10.39 -14.47 12.02
C ILE A 141 10.51 -15.50 13.13
N THR A 142 11.30 -16.54 12.89
CA THR A 142 11.54 -17.62 13.86
C THR A 142 13.02 -17.99 13.92
N GLY A 143 13.47 -18.54 15.05
CA GLY A 143 14.82 -19.08 15.21
C GLY A 143 15.66 -18.30 16.24
N LYS A 144 17.00 -18.42 16.16
CA LYS A 144 17.89 -17.83 17.17
C LYS A 144 18.31 -16.41 16.78
N MET A 145 17.89 -15.44 17.59
CA MET A 145 18.12 -14.03 17.34
C MET A 145 19.37 -13.53 18.08
N PRO A 146 20.28 -12.78 17.42
CA PRO A 146 21.33 -12.04 18.11
C PRO A 146 20.75 -10.97 19.04
N SER A 147 21.37 -10.71 20.19
CA SER A 147 20.91 -9.65 21.09
C SER A 147 21.10 -8.27 20.47
N ALA A 148 20.00 -7.57 20.21
CA ALA A 148 20.00 -6.19 19.72
C ALA A 148 20.65 -5.20 20.70
N TYR A 149 20.47 -5.46 22.00
CA TYR A 149 20.96 -4.63 23.09
C TYR A 149 22.00 -5.39 23.92
N PRO A 150 22.88 -4.68 24.65
CA PRO A 150 23.89 -5.29 25.49
C PRO A 150 23.23 -6.26 26.48
N LYS A 151 23.70 -7.51 26.50
CA LYS A 151 23.33 -8.49 27.52
C LYS A 151 24.58 -8.99 28.22
N PRO A 152 24.51 -9.28 29.53
CA PRO A 152 25.59 -9.95 30.22
C PRO A 152 25.85 -11.31 29.56
N ASP A 153 27.08 -11.52 29.11
CA ASP A 153 27.51 -12.73 28.40
C ASP A 153 27.45 -13.95 29.36
N PRO A 154 26.60 -14.96 29.11
CA PRO A 154 26.51 -16.13 29.98
C PRO A 154 27.77 -17.01 29.97
N ASN A 155 28.69 -16.79 29.02
CA ASN A 155 29.98 -17.47 28.91
C ASN A 155 31.17 -16.60 29.33
N ALA A 156 30.96 -15.38 29.82
CA ALA A 156 32.07 -14.57 30.33
C ALA A 156 32.63 -15.22 31.61
N PRO A 157 33.96 -15.39 31.72
CA PRO A 157 34.57 -15.78 32.98
C PRO A 157 34.17 -14.77 34.07
N PRO A 158 33.83 -15.23 35.30
CA PRO A 158 33.46 -14.33 36.37
C PRO A 158 34.54 -13.26 36.53
N PRO A 159 34.16 -11.99 36.72
CA PRO A 159 35.11 -10.90 36.77
C PRO A 159 36.17 -11.21 37.82
N ALA A 160 37.43 -11.24 37.39
CA ALA A 160 38.56 -11.49 38.29
C ALA A 160 38.52 -10.44 39.40
N ALA A 161 38.39 -10.90 40.64
CA ALA A 161 38.48 -10.02 41.79
C ALA A 161 39.82 -9.26 41.72
N PRO A 162 39.83 -7.92 41.87
CA PRO A 162 41.09 -7.19 41.94
C PRO A 162 41.94 -7.76 43.10
N PRO A 163 43.27 -7.80 42.97
CA PRO A 163 44.13 -8.20 44.08
C PRO A 163 43.83 -7.31 45.29
N ALA A 164 43.56 -7.94 46.43
CA ALA A 164 43.33 -7.23 47.67
C ALA A 164 44.59 -6.42 48.02
N GLU A 165 44.55 -5.10 47.84
CA GLU A 165 45.54 -4.21 48.44
C GLU A 165 45.31 -4.20 49.96
N PRO A 166 46.37 -4.39 50.78
CA PRO A 166 46.23 -4.31 52.22
C PRO A 166 45.79 -2.89 52.64
N PRO A 167 44.94 -2.76 53.68
CA PRO A 167 44.25 -1.52 53.99
C PRO A 167 45.22 -0.42 54.43
N LYS A 168 45.02 0.81 53.93
CA LYS A 168 45.52 2.02 54.61
C LYS A 168 44.54 2.39 55.72
N GLU A 169 45.06 2.55 56.93
CA GLU A 169 44.28 2.91 58.11
C GLU A 169 43.59 4.27 57.93
N GLY A 170 42.25 4.30 58.11
CA GLY A 170 41.54 5.55 58.42
C GLY A 170 40.33 5.94 57.56
N GLU A 171 39.89 5.15 56.58
CA GLU A 171 38.73 5.52 55.75
C GLU A 171 37.65 4.42 55.74
N ALA A 172 36.40 4.83 55.95
CA ALA A 172 35.27 3.92 56.07
C ALA A 172 35.02 3.17 54.75
N ALA A 173 34.93 1.84 54.83
CA ALA A 173 34.67 0.97 53.70
C ALA A 173 33.26 1.25 53.11
N THR A 174 33.22 1.90 51.95
CA THR A 174 32.08 1.80 51.04
C THR A 174 32.04 0.38 50.47
N PRO A 175 30.90 -0.33 50.49
CA PRO A 175 30.79 -1.64 49.85
C PRO A 175 31.07 -1.49 48.36
N ALA A 176 32.12 -2.16 47.87
CA ALA A 176 32.40 -2.24 46.45
C ALA A 176 31.21 -2.91 45.74
N GLU A 177 30.56 -2.16 44.84
CA GLU A 177 29.52 -2.67 43.96
C GLU A 177 30.13 -3.83 43.13
N PRO A 178 29.47 -5.00 43.05
CA PRO A 178 30.02 -6.15 42.33
C PRO A 178 30.29 -5.77 40.86
N PRO A 179 31.37 -6.29 40.23
CA PRO A 179 31.73 -5.91 38.88
C PRO A 179 30.59 -6.29 37.93
N LYS A 180 30.04 -5.31 37.21
CA LYS A 180 29.05 -5.57 36.15
C LYS A 180 29.68 -6.51 35.12
N PRO A 181 29.01 -7.63 34.76
CA PRO A 181 29.51 -8.53 33.72
C PRO A 181 29.75 -7.75 32.43
N ALA A 182 30.76 -8.14 31.65
CA ALA A 182 30.99 -7.54 30.33
C ALA A 182 29.76 -7.77 29.45
N GLU A 183 29.00 -6.72 29.19
CA GLU A 183 27.82 -6.76 28.33
C GLU A 183 28.27 -6.76 26.87
N LYS A 184 27.74 -7.70 26.07
CA LYS A 184 28.00 -7.77 24.63
C LYS A 184 26.69 -7.76 23.85
N THR A 185 26.70 -7.11 22.70
CA THR A 185 25.66 -7.22 21.68
C THR A 185 25.92 -8.46 20.80
N GLY A 186 24.90 -8.95 20.10
CA GLY A 186 25.04 -10.08 19.18
C GLY A 186 25.00 -11.47 19.83
N VAL A 187 24.74 -11.58 21.13
CA VAL A 187 24.64 -12.88 21.82
C VAL A 187 23.36 -13.59 21.36
N ALA A 188 23.48 -14.78 20.79
CA ALA A 188 22.33 -15.55 20.32
C ALA A 188 21.36 -15.88 21.46
N SER A 189 20.06 -15.79 21.18
CA SER A 189 19.02 -16.10 22.14
C SER A 189 19.09 -17.57 22.61
N ALA A 190 18.84 -17.78 23.91
CA ALA A 190 18.87 -19.12 24.50
C ALA A 190 17.76 -20.04 23.95
N LYS A 191 16.60 -19.46 23.64
CA LYS A 191 15.46 -20.12 23.00
C LYS A 191 15.19 -19.49 21.63
N ASP A 192 14.52 -20.25 20.78
CA ASP A 192 14.05 -19.72 19.51
C ASP A 192 12.99 -18.65 19.77
N ILE A 193 13.09 -17.53 19.06
CA ILE A 193 12.09 -16.48 19.06
C ILE A 193 10.99 -16.82 18.07
N HIS A 194 9.81 -16.26 18.31
CA HIS A 194 8.71 -16.24 17.36
C HIS A 194 8.15 -14.82 17.35
N VAL A 195 8.31 -14.12 16.22
CA VAL A 195 7.98 -12.71 16.09
C VAL A 195 7.14 -12.52 14.83
N VAL A 196 6.11 -11.71 14.91
CA VAL A 196 5.31 -11.28 13.75
C VAL A 196 5.44 -9.78 13.65
N VAL A 197 5.93 -9.29 12.50
CA VAL A 197 6.07 -7.86 12.22
C VAL A 197 5.05 -7.47 11.18
N VAL A 198 4.32 -6.38 11.44
CA VAL A 198 3.36 -5.77 10.52
C VAL A 198 3.77 -4.32 10.31
N ALA A 199 3.82 -3.87 9.06
CA ALA A 199 4.33 -2.56 8.67
C ALA A 199 3.33 -1.41 8.88
N ASP A 200 2.32 -1.59 9.74
CA ASP A 200 1.22 -0.64 9.95
C ASP A 200 0.80 -0.66 11.42
N VAL A 201 0.83 0.51 12.07
CA VAL A 201 0.44 0.69 13.47
C VAL A 201 -1.08 0.72 13.62
N ASP A 202 -1.79 1.23 12.61
CA ASP A 202 -3.25 1.34 12.59
C ASP A 202 -3.94 0.08 12.05
N PHE A 203 -3.18 -1.00 11.84
CA PHE A 203 -3.64 -2.25 11.24
C PHE A 203 -4.90 -2.84 11.91
N ALA A 204 -5.04 -2.66 13.23
CA ALA A 204 -6.16 -3.16 14.01
C ALA A 204 -6.96 -2.04 14.71
N HIS A 205 -6.93 -0.83 14.16
CA HIS A 205 -7.66 0.32 14.72
C HIS A 205 -9.17 0.06 14.82
N ASP A 206 -9.83 0.68 15.79
CA ASP A 206 -11.29 0.64 16.04
C ASP A 206 -12.16 0.87 14.79
N MET A 207 -11.64 1.55 13.76
CA MET A 207 -12.33 1.80 12.49
C MET A 207 -12.71 0.50 11.78
N PHE A 208 -11.88 -0.54 11.86
CA PHE A 208 -12.19 -1.85 11.27
C PHE A 208 -13.44 -2.50 11.92
N PHE A 209 -13.62 -2.33 13.23
CA PHE A 209 -14.83 -2.81 13.91
C PHE A 209 -16.07 -2.01 13.53
N GLN A 210 -15.92 -0.70 13.27
CA GLN A 210 -17.02 0.14 12.79
C GLN A 210 -17.49 -0.29 11.40
N PHE A 211 -16.56 -0.66 10.51
CA PHE A 211 -16.90 -1.23 9.19
C PHE A 211 -17.77 -2.48 9.32
N TYR A 212 -17.43 -3.40 10.23
CA TYR A 212 -18.19 -4.64 10.43
C TYR A 212 -19.59 -4.40 11.00
N ARG A 213 -19.76 -3.36 11.82
CA ARG A 213 -21.04 -3.01 12.45
C ARG A 213 -21.94 -2.13 11.57
N ASN A 214 -21.40 -1.56 10.48
CA ASN A 214 -22.04 -0.50 9.69
C ASN A 214 -22.67 0.58 10.61
N ALA A 215 -21.90 1.02 11.61
CA ALA A 215 -22.39 1.98 12.60
C ALA A 215 -22.93 3.24 11.89
N GLY A 216 -24.18 3.61 12.18
CA GLY A 216 -24.82 4.77 11.55
C GLY A 216 -25.29 4.60 10.10
N LYS A 217 -25.31 3.38 9.54
CA LYS A 217 -25.74 3.10 8.15
C LYS A 217 -24.99 3.92 7.09
N GLN A 218 -23.71 4.20 7.34
CA GLN A 218 -22.88 5.02 6.46
C GLN A 218 -22.60 4.37 5.11
N TYR A 219 -22.63 3.04 5.04
CA TYR A 219 -22.29 2.29 3.83
C TYR A 219 -23.53 1.65 3.18
N ASN A 220 -23.57 1.72 1.85
CA ASN A 220 -24.55 0.96 1.06
C ASN A 220 -24.23 -0.54 1.09
N GLN A 221 -25.14 -1.39 0.62
CA GLN A 221 -24.98 -2.85 0.68
C GLN A 221 -23.74 -3.37 -0.07
N ALA A 222 -23.37 -2.76 -1.19
CA ALA A 222 -22.22 -3.16 -1.99
C ALA A 222 -20.88 -2.77 -1.31
N GLN A 223 -20.82 -1.55 -0.78
CA GLN A 223 -19.71 -1.04 0.03
C GLN A 223 -19.50 -1.89 1.28
N LEU A 224 -20.59 -2.18 2.00
CA LEU A 224 -20.54 -2.98 3.21
C LEU A 224 -20.04 -4.39 2.92
N ARG A 225 -20.52 -5.06 1.85
CA ARG A 225 -20.04 -6.38 1.47
C ARG A 225 -18.52 -6.41 1.26
N PHE A 226 -17.99 -5.39 0.57
CA PHE A 226 -16.56 -5.28 0.34
C PHE A 226 -15.77 -5.06 1.63
N LEU A 227 -16.24 -4.18 2.52
CA LEU A 227 -15.59 -3.93 3.80
C LEU A 227 -15.68 -5.15 4.75
N LEU A 228 -16.77 -5.92 4.66
CA LEU A 228 -16.97 -7.17 5.40
C LEU A 228 -16.04 -8.30 4.92
N ASP A 229 -15.36 -8.17 3.78
CA ASP A 229 -14.34 -9.14 3.35
C ASP A 229 -12.96 -8.86 3.99
N LEU A 230 -12.77 -7.71 4.65
CA LEU A 230 -11.54 -7.39 5.37
C LEU A 230 -11.36 -8.29 6.59
N ARG A 231 -10.14 -8.76 6.85
CA ARG A 231 -9.84 -9.70 7.95
C ARG A 231 -8.63 -9.30 8.80
N ASN A 232 -8.35 -8.00 8.93
CA ASN A 232 -7.28 -7.49 9.78
C ASN A 232 -7.37 -7.99 11.23
N VAL A 233 -8.53 -7.85 11.86
CA VAL A 233 -8.75 -8.31 13.25
C VAL A 233 -8.55 -9.82 13.38
N GLN A 234 -9.00 -10.58 12.38
CA GLN A 234 -8.83 -12.03 12.36
C GLN A 234 -7.36 -12.44 12.17
N PHE A 235 -6.60 -11.69 11.38
CA PHE A 235 -5.16 -11.88 11.24
C PHE A 235 -4.44 -11.66 12.57
N VAL A 236 -4.79 -10.61 13.32
CA VAL A 236 -4.21 -10.39 14.66
C VAL A 236 -4.55 -11.53 15.61
N ALA A 237 -5.80 -11.99 15.62
CA ALA A 237 -6.18 -13.16 16.43
C ALA A 237 -5.38 -14.41 16.04
N ASN A 238 -5.17 -14.65 14.74
CA ASN A 238 -4.33 -15.75 14.27
C ASN A 238 -2.86 -15.58 14.69
N ALA A 239 -2.33 -14.36 14.66
CA ALA A 239 -0.97 -14.09 15.09
C ALA A 239 -0.79 -14.32 16.58
N VAL A 240 -1.76 -13.91 17.42
CA VAL A 240 -1.73 -14.16 18.87
C VAL A 240 -1.77 -15.66 19.17
N ASP A 241 -2.68 -16.41 18.53
CA ASP A 241 -2.78 -17.86 18.73
C ASP A 241 -1.49 -18.57 18.29
N ALA A 242 -0.92 -18.17 17.15
CA ALA A 242 0.36 -18.69 16.68
C ALA A 242 1.51 -18.40 17.64
N LEU A 243 1.60 -17.17 18.18
CA LEU A 243 2.62 -16.77 19.16
C LEU A 243 2.44 -17.48 20.51
N ALA A 244 1.22 -17.84 20.87
CA ALA A 244 0.91 -18.66 22.04
C ALA A 244 1.19 -20.15 21.82
N GLY A 245 1.40 -20.58 20.57
CA GLY A 245 1.58 -21.99 20.19
C GLY A 245 0.28 -22.80 20.13
N ASP A 246 -0.89 -22.14 20.10
CA ASP A 246 -2.19 -22.79 19.96
C ASP A 246 -2.57 -22.91 18.47
N GLN A 247 -2.63 -24.15 17.98
CA GLN A 247 -2.86 -24.48 16.56
C GLN A 247 -4.29 -24.95 16.28
N ASP A 248 -5.08 -25.24 17.31
CA ASP A 248 -6.40 -25.87 17.15
C ASP A 248 -7.41 -24.88 16.54
N LEU A 249 -7.36 -23.62 16.99
CA LEU A 249 -8.22 -22.55 16.47
C LEU A 249 -7.82 -22.11 15.06
N LEU A 250 -6.53 -22.22 14.72
CA LEU A 250 -6.02 -21.88 13.39
C LEU A 250 -6.58 -22.82 12.33
N ALA A 251 -6.67 -24.13 12.63
CA ALA A 251 -7.22 -25.11 11.69
C ALA A 251 -8.67 -24.80 11.27
N LEU A 252 -9.51 -24.37 12.21
CA LEU A 252 -10.92 -24.05 11.95
C LEU A 252 -11.08 -22.77 11.11
N ARG A 253 -10.28 -21.73 11.38
CA ARG A 253 -10.37 -20.44 10.68
C ARG A 253 -9.93 -20.51 9.22
N ARG A 254 -9.13 -21.50 8.85
CA ARG A 254 -8.66 -21.72 7.46
C ARG A 254 -9.78 -22.10 6.48
N GLN A 255 -10.93 -22.58 6.94
CA GLN A 255 -12.00 -23.11 6.08
C GLN A 255 -12.89 -22.04 5.40
N GLN A 256 -12.52 -20.75 5.42
CA GLN A 256 -13.35 -19.71 4.81
C GLN A 256 -13.42 -19.83 3.28
N ALA A 257 -14.61 -19.57 2.74
CA ALA A 257 -14.84 -19.57 1.30
C ALA A 257 -14.05 -18.44 0.63
N ARG A 258 -13.20 -18.78 -0.34
CA ARG A 258 -12.43 -17.79 -1.09
C ARG A 258 -13.35 -16.97 -2.01
N PRO A 259 -13.23 -15.63 -2.02
CA PRO A 259 -13.97 -14.82 -2.97
C PRO A 259 -13.55 -15.16 -4.40
N ARG A 260 -14.52 -15.25 -5.32
CA ARG A 260 -14.29 -15.48 -6.75
C ARG A 260 -14.62 -14.21 -7.51
N PRO A 261 -13.64 -13.32 -7.76
CA PRO A 261 -13.90 -12.10 -8.49
C PRO A 261 -14.07 -12.35 -9.99
N LEU A 262 -14.62 -11.35 -10.68
CA LEU A 262 -14.76 -11.33 -12.13
C LEU A 262 -13.41 -11.04 -12.80
N LYS A 263 -12.56 -12.07 -12.94
CA LYS A 263 -11.17 -11.95 -13.45
C LYS A 263 -11.04 -11.10 -14.72
N LYS A 264 -11.86 -11.37 -15.74
CA LYS A 264 -11.84 -10.59 -17.00
C LYS A 264 -12.01 -9.09 -16.77
N LEU A 265 -12.92 -8.72 -15.86
CA LEU A 265 -13.22 -7.34 -15.56
C LEU A 265 -12.11 -6.70 -14.72
N GLU A 266 -11.46 -7.47 -13.84
CA GLU A 266 -10.26 -7.04 -13.11
C GLU A 266 -9.07 -6.80 -14.04
N ASP A 267 -8.79 -7.74 -14.95
CA ASP A 267 -7.69 -7.62 -15.92
C ASP A 267 -7.87 -6.37 -16.80
N LEU A 268 -9.08 -6.13 -17.30
CA LEU A 268 -9.41 -4.92 -18.07
C LEU A 268 -9.19 -3.63 -17.26
N ARG A 269 -9.53 -3.66 -15.97
CA ARG A 269 -9.35 -2.50 -15.10
C ARG A 269 -7.87 -2.22 -14.85
N LEU A 270 -7.10 -3.23 -14.50
CA LEU A 270 -5.65 -3.08 -14.28
C LEU A 270 -4.96 -2.51 -15.53
N ALA A 271 -5.32 -3.00 -16.72
CA ALA A 271 -4.80 -2.49 -17.98
C ALA A 271 -5.17 -1.01 -18.22
N THR A 272 -6.43 -0.64 -18.00
CA THR A 272 -6.88 0.74 -18.19
C THR A 272 -6.41 1.70 -17.09
N ASP A 273 -6.23 1.22 -15.86
CA ASP A 273 -5.62 1.97 -14.76
C ASP A 273 -4.15 2.29 -15.06
N GLN A 274 -3.41 1.33 -15.62
CA GLN A 274 -2.04 1.57 -16.05
C GLN A 274 -1.97 2.64 -17.15
N GLN A 275 -2.85 2.58 -18.15
CA GLN A 275 -2.91 3.59 -19.21
C GLN A 275 -3.27 4.99 -18.67
N ARG A 276 -4.22 5.06 -17.73
CA ARG A 276 -4.57 6.31 -17.05
C ARG A 276 -3.37 6.89 -16.32
N ARG A 277 -2.68 6.08 -15.52
CA ARG A 277 -1.50 6.51 -14.75
C ARG A 277 -0.40 7.05 -15.64
N THR A 278 -0.02 6.34 -16.70
CA THR A 278 1.03 6.82 -17.61
C THR A 278 0.67 8.15 -18.25
N ALA A 279 -0.62 8.40 -18.52
CA ALA A 279 -1.08 9.67 -19.05
C ALA A 279 -1.06 10.79 -17.99
N GLU A 280 -1.45 10.49 -16.75
CA GLU A 280 -1.39 11.44 -15.62
C GLU A 280 0.06 11.77 -15.25
N GLU A 281 0.95 10.78 -15.19
CA GLU A 281 2.40 10.95 -14.98
C GLU A 281 3.00 11.85 -16.06
N GLY A 282 2.71 11.58 -17.34
CA GLY A 282 3.15 12.43 -18.44
C GLY A 282 2.61 13.87 -18.35
N ALA A 283 1.36 14.05 -17.91
CA ALA A 283 0.79 15.37 -17.71
C ALA A 283 1.45 16.16 -16.55
N VAL A 284 1.86 15.46 -15.48
CA VAL A 284 2.62 16.06 -14.38
C VAL A 284 4.03 16.43 -14.84
N GLU A 285 4.72 15.55 -15.58
CA GLU A 285 6.05 15.84 -16.13
C GLU A 285 6.03 17.04 -17.09
N GLU A 286 5.03 17.12 -17.97
CA GLU A 286 4.82 18.28 -18.84
C GLU A 286 4.57 19.57 -18.04
N PHE A 287 3.76 19.50 -16.98
CA PHE A 287 3.47 20.63 -16.10
C PHE A 287 4.74 21.13 -15.40
N GLU A 288 5.49 20.24 -14.74
CA GLU A 288 6.71 20.61 -14.01
C GLU A 288 7.79 21.17 -14.96
N SER A 289 7.96 20.56 -16.13
CA SER A 289 8.89 21.07 -17.16
C SER A 289 8.50 22.47 -17.65
N ALA A 290 7.21 22.68 -17.97
CA ALA A 290 6.72 23.98 -18.42
C ALA A 290 6.79 25.05 -17.33
N LYS A 291 6.49 24.69 -16.08
CA LYS A 291 6.60 25.57 -14.91
C LYS A 291 8.04 25.97 -14.64
N ALA A 292 8.98 25.01 -14.66
CA ALA A 292 10.41 25.28 -14.50
C ALA A 292 10.92 26.24 -15.59
N LYS A 293 10.47 26.06 -16.84
CA LYS A 293 10.78 26.98 -17.93
C LYS A 293 10.21 28.38 -17.69
N ALA A 294 8.95 28.49 -17.27
CA ALA A 294 8.33 29.79 -16.98
C ALA A 294 9.03 30.52 -15.81
N GLN A 295 9.47 29.78 -14.79
CA GLN A 295 10.26 30.30 -13.68
C GLN A 295 11.65 30.77 -14.14
N GLY A 296 12.34 29.99 -14.99
CA GLY A 296 13.60 30.41 -15.60
C GLY A 296 13.47 31.67 -16.45
N ASP A 297 12.44 31.76 -17.30
CA ASP A 297 12.15 32.94 -18.12
C ASP A 297 11.88 34.20 -17.25
N PHE A 298 11.25 34.02 -16.08
CA PHE A 298 11.03 35.08 -15.09
C PHE A 298 12.34 35.55 -14.46
N GLU A 299 13.17 34.61 -13.98
CA GLU A 299 14.46 34.90 -13.36
C GLU A 299 15.42 35.60 -14.34
N ASP A 300 15.46 35.15 -15.60
CA ASP A 300 16.26 35.75 -16.67
C ASP A 300 15.88 37.21 -16.94
N LYS A 301 14.58 37.54 -16.91
CA LYS A 301 14.11 38.93 -17.11
C LYS A 301 14.51 39.83 -15.94
N VAL A 302 14.42 39.33 -14.71
CA VAL A 302 14.85 40.08 -13.52
C VAL A 302 16.37 40.26 -13.51
N ALA A 303 17.12 39.21 -13.88
CA ALA A 303 18.57 39.26 -13.99
C ALA A 303 19.05 40.27 -15.05
N LYS A 304 18.41 40.30 -16.23
CA LYS A 304 18.70 41.27 -17.30
C LYS A 304 18.52 42.73 -16.88
N ILE A 305 17.65 43.02 -15.92
CA ILE A 305 17.47 44.38 -15.38
C ILE A 305 18.57 44.73 -14.39
N ARG A 306 19.02 43.75 -13.59
CA ARG A 306 20.12 43.95 -12.63
C ARG A 306 21.47 44.16 -13.31
N THR A 307 21.69 43.55 -14.48
CA THR A 307 22.95 43.66 -15.24
C THR A 307 23.00 44.86 -16.19
N ARG A 308 21.95 45.69 -16.25
CA ARG A 308 21.98 46.92 -17.05
C ARG A 308 23.00 47.92 -16.49
N GLU A 309 23.83 48.49 -17.36
CA GLU A 309 24.84 49.50 -17.02
C GLU A 309 24.36 50.93 -17.28
N ASP A 310 23.20 51.09 -17.92
CA ASP A 310 22.63 52.39 -18.33
C ASP A 310 21.79 53.09 -17.24
N LEU A 311 21.71 52.50 -16.04
CA LEU A 311 20.87 52.97 -14.94
C LEU A 311 21.68 53.05 -13.62
N ASP A 312 21.39 54.06 -12.81
CA ASP A 312 21.95 54.22 -11.46
C ASP A 312 21.54 53.07 -10.54
N GLU A 313 22.34 52.75 -9.52
CA GLU A 313 22.15 51.57 -8.66
C GLU A 313 20.79 51.55 -7.97
N GLY A 314 20.33 52.69 -7.42
CA GLY A 314 18.99 52.80 -6.83
C GLY A 314 17.85 52.71 -7.85
N ALA A 315 18.05 53.21 -9.07
CA ALA A 315 17.04 53.12 -10.14
C ALA A 315 16.92 51.69 -10.68
N ARG A 316 18.03 50.93 -10.74
CA ARG A 316 18.04 49.51 -11.14
C ARG A 316 17.28 48.64 -10.16
N GLU A 317 17.47 48.85 -8.86
CA GLU A 317 16.76 48.07 -7.84
C GLU A 317 15.26 48.35 -7.84
N GLN A 318 14.84 49.61 -7.93
CA GLN A 318 13.42 49.96 -8.01
C GLN A 318 12.74 49.41 -9.27
N LEU A 319 13.41 49.51 -10.42
CA LEU A 319 12.90 48.95 -11.67
C LEU A 319 12.86 47.41 -11.63
N ALA A 320 13.88 46.78 -11.05
CA ALA A 320 13.92 45.33 -10.89
C ALA A 320 12.75 44.85 -10.02
N GLU A 321 12.44 45.54 -8.93
CA GLU A 321 11.32 45.17 -8.05
C GLU A 321 9.96 45.42 -8.72
N GLN A 322 9.79 46.54 -9.45
CA GLN A 322 8.57 46.80 -10.21
C GLN A 322 8.32 45.72 -11.27
N VAL A 323 9.36 45.34 -12.03
CA VAL A 323 9.27 44.29 -13.03
C VAL A 323 9.04 42.93 -12.38
N ARG A 324 9.67 42.66 -11.23
CA ARG A 324 9.43 41.45 -10.45
C ARG A 324 7.95 41.31 -10.10
N GLN A 325 7.30 42.36 -9.61
CA GLN A 325 5.87 42.32 -9.27
C GLN A 325 4.94 42.11 -10.48
N VAL A 326 5.30 42.66 -11.65
CA VAL A 326 4.50 42.49 -12.88
C VAL A 326 4.71 41.09 -13.47
N GLU A 327 5.95 40.63 -13.56
CA GLU A 327 6.28 39.32 -14.11
C GLU A 327 5.86 38.19 -13.15
N GLN A 328 5.82 38.42 -11.85
CA GLN A 328 5.29 37.45 -10.88
C GLN A 328 3.79 37.21 -11.10
N ARG A 329 3.00 38.26 -11.36
CA ARG A 329 1.58 38.12 -11.75
C ARG A 329 1.41 37.38 -13.07
N LYS A 330 2.30 37.62 -14.05
CA LYS A 330 2.28 36.86 -15.31
C LYS A 330 2.64 35.40 -15.09
N LEU A 331 3.64 35.13 -14.25
CA LEU A 331 4.06 33.78 -13.89
C LEU A 331 2.90 33.03 -13.22
N GLU A 332 2.20 33.66 -12.29
CA GLU A 332 1.00 33.10 -11.65
C GLU A 332 -0.06 32.70 -12.68
N LEU A 333 -0.43 33.61 -13.59
CA LEU A 333 -1.40 33.31 -14.66
C LEU A 333 -0.94 32.18 -15.60
N VAL A 334 0.36 32.11 -15.90
CA VAL A 334 0.92 31.01 -16.72
C VAL A 334 0.84 29.70 -15.96
N VAL A 335 1.24 29.67 -14.68
CA VAL A 335 1.16 28.49 -13.82
C VAL A 335 -0.28 28.01 -13.66
N ASP A 336 -1.24 28.93 -13.49
CA ASP A 336 -2.67 28.61 -13.43
C ASP A 336 -3.17 28.00 -14.74
N GLY A 337 -2.79 28.57 -15.88
CA GLY A 337 -3.13 28.02 -17.20
C GLY A 337 -2.53 26.63 -17.44
N LEU A 338 -1.29 26.41 -16.98
CA LEU A 338 -0.64 25.10 -17.01
C LEU A 338 -1.35 24.10 -16.10
N MET A 339 -1.77 24.52 -14.90
CA MET A 339 -2.51 23.68 -13.96
C MET A 339 -3.86 23.26 -14.54
N GLN A 340 -4.58 24.19 -15.18
CA GLN A 340 -5.83 23.87 -15.87
C GLN A 340 -5.63 22.88 -17.02
N LYS A 341 -4.54 23.03 -17.79
CA LYS A 341 -4.19 22.09 -18.86
C LYS A 341 -3.90 20.68 -18.32
N GLN A 342 -3.14 20.60 -17.23
CA GLN A 342 -2.85 19.34 -16.54
C GLN A 342 -4.15 18.68 -16.06
N GLU A 343 -5.03 19.42 -15.41
CA GLU A 343 -6.32 18.90 -14.94
C GLU A 343 -7.22 18.42 -16.10
N SER A 344 -7.24 19.15 -17.21
CA SER A 344 -7.95 18.73 -18.42
C SER A 344 -7.42 17.41 -18.98
N SER A 345 -6.09 17.24 -19.04
CA SER A 345 -5.45 16.01 -19.50
C SER A 345 -5.80 14.82 -18.58
N ASN A 346 -5.73 15.03 -17.26
CA ASN A 346 -6.11 14.03 -16.26
C ASN A 346 -7.59 13.63 -16.40
N ASN A 347 -8.48 14.60 -16.64
CA ASN A 347 -9.89 14.34 -16.87
C ASN A 347 -10.14 13.54 -18.16
N GLU A 348 -9.42 13.83 -19.24
CA GLU A 348 -9.51 13.06 -20.48
C GLU A 348 -9.09 11.60 -20.28
N ALA A 349 -7.98 11.36 -19.56
CA ALA A 349 -7.52 10.02 -19.22
C ALA A 349 -8.59 9.25 -18.41
N ARG A 350 -9.22 9.91 -17.44
CA ARG A 350 -10.33 9.33 -16.64
C ARG A 350 -11.55 9.02 -17.50
N ILE A 351 -11.90 9.87 -18.46
CA ILE A 351 -13.04 9.63 -19.37
C ILE A 351 -12.78 8.42 -20.27
N LYS A 352 -11.56 8.32 -20.85
CA LYS A 352 -11.16 7.17 -21.68
C LYS A 352 -11.30 5.86 -20.91
N GLN A 353 -10.80 5.82 -19.68
CA GLN A 353 -10.94 4.65 -18.82
C GLN A 353 -12.41 4.29 -18.57
N ARG A 354 -13.26 5.26 -18.18
CA ARG A 354 -14.69 5.03 -17.91
C ARG A 354 -15.41 4.50 -19.15
N ARG A 355 -15.07 4.99 -20.34
CA ARG A 355 -15.67 4.53 -21.60
C ARG A 355 -15.33 3.06 -21.89
N ILE A 356 -14.07 2.66 -21.75
CA ILE A 356 -13.62 1.28 -21.99
C ILE A 356 -14.31 0.31 -21.01
N ILE A 357 -14.29 0.63 -19.72
CA ILE A 357 -14.95 -0.20 -18.68
C ILE A 357 -16.47 -0.24 -18.88
N GLY A 358 -17.07 0.89 -19.26
CA GLY A 358 -18.50 1.01 -19.51
C GLY A 358 -18.98 0.15 -20.67
N HIS A 359 -18.25 0.17 -21.79
CA HIS A 359 -18.53 -0.66 -22.95
C HIS A 359 -18.57 -2.15 -22.57
N GLU A 360 -17.55 -2.64 -21.86
CA GLU A 360 -17.48 -4.06 -21.48
C GLU A 360 -18.63 -4.48 -20.54
N ARG A 361 -19.01 -3.61 -19.61
CA ARG A 361 -20.13 -3.86 -18.70
C ARG A 361 -21.46 -3.98 -19.47
N ILE A 362 -21.66 -3.14 -20.47
CA ILE A 362 -22.85 -3.17 -21.31
C ILE A 362 -22.89 -4.47 -22.13
N THR A 363 -21.79 -4.87 -22.73
CA THR A 363 -21.68 -6.15 -23.47
C THR A 363 -22.03 -7.35 -22.58
N VAL A 364 -21.50 -7.39 -21.36
CA VAL A 364 -21.82 -8.47 -20.40
C VAL A 364 -23.30 -8.46 -20.04
N ARG A 365 -23.90 -7.29 -19.79
CA ARG A 365 -25.35 -7.18 -19.51
C ARG A 365 -26.20 -7.69 -20.66
N TRP A 366 -25.85 -7.34 -21.90
CA TRP A 366 -26.54 -7.86 -23.09
C TRP A 366 -26.41 -9.37 -23.22
N LEU A 367 -25.22 -9.94 -23.00
CA LEU A 367 -25.02 -11.39 -23.02
C LEU A 367 -25.86 -12.12 -21.95
N VAL A 368 -25.91 -11.58 -20.74
CA VAL A 368 -26.70 -12.16 -19.63
C VAL A 368 -28.19 -12.18 -19.92
N ILE A 369 -28.70 -11.18 -20.66
CA ILE A 369 -30.12 -11.12 -21.05
C ILE A 369 -30.38 -12.00 -22.28
N LEU A 370 -29.54 -11.88 -23.32
CA LEU A 370 -29.76 -12.53 -24.61
C LEU A 370 -29.58 -14.05 -24.56
N VAL A 371 -28.62 -14.58 -23.81
CA VAL A 371 -28.35 -16.03 -23.79
C VAL A 371 -29.53 -16.84 -23.21
N PRO A 372 -30.08 -16.52 -22.02
CA PRO A 372 -31.25 -17.23 -21.51
C PRO A 372 -32.48 -17.06 -22.40
N SER A 373 -32.72 -15.86 -22.94
CA SER A 373 -33.83 -15.61 -23.86
C SER A 373 -33.70 -16.40 -25.15
N LEU A 374 -32.49 -16.54 -25.70
CA LEU A 374 -32.21 -17.35 -26.88
C LEU A 374 -32.44 -18.84 -26.58
N ILE A 375 -31.97 -19.34 -25.43
CA ILE A 375 -32.22 -20.73 -25.00
C ILE A 375 -33.72 -21.00 -24.92
N LEU A 376 -34.50 -20.11 -24.30
CA LEU A 376 -35.96 -20.24 -24.22
C LEU A 376 -36.62 -20.19 -25.61
N MET A 377 -36.22 -19.25 -26.48
CA MET A 377 -36.72 -19.15 -27.85
C MET A 377 -36.42 -20.42 -28.66
N THR A 378 -35.22 -20.98 -28.53
CA THR A 378 -34.86 -22.23 -29.22
C THR A 378 -35.67 -23.42 -28.73
N LEU A 379 -35.95 -23.49 -27.42
CA LEU A 379 -36.78 -24.55 -26.84
C LEU A 379 -38.24 -24.44 -27.32
N VAL A 380 -38.80 -23.22 -27.34
CA VAL A 380 -40.15 -22.98 -27.87
C VAL A 380 -40.24 -23.33 -29.36
N ALA A 381 -39.27 -22.89 -30.16
CA ALA A 381 -39.20 -23.22 -31.58
C ALA A 381 -39.07 -24.73 -31.82
N PHE A 382 -38.25 -25.42 -31.02
CA PHE A 382 -38.09 -26.87 -31.09
C PHE A 382 -39.40 -27.61 -30.79
N VAL A 383 -40.11 -27.24 -29.72
CA VAL A 383 -41.42 -27.83 -29.38
C VAL A 383 -42.45 -27.55 -30.48
N PHE A 384 -42.46 -26.33 -31.03
CA PHE A 384 -43.36 -25.96 -32.12
C PHE A 384 -43.09 -26.75 -33.41
N VAL A 385 -41.82 -26.94 -33.79
CA VAL A 385 -41.43 -27.76 -34.94
C VAL A 385 -41.78 -29.23 -34.71
N GLN A 386 -41.54 -29.78 -33.50
CA GLN A 386 -41.95 -31.14 -33.17
C GLN A 386 -43.47 -31.31 -33.26
N ARG A 387 -44.24 -30.33 -32.79
CA ARG A 387 -45.69 -30.33 -32.87
C ARG A 387 -46.17 -30.34 -34.33
N LEU A 388 -45.64 -29.45 -35.17
CA LEU A 388 -45.96 -29.40 -36.60
C LEU A 388 -45.60 -30.68 -37.35
N ALA A 389 -44.45 -31.29 -37.02
CA ALA A 389 -44.03 -32.56 -37.62
C ALA A 389 -44.99 -33.71 -37.25
N ARG A 390 -45.41 -33.79 -35.99
CA ARG A 390 -46.42 -34.77 -35.54
C ARG A 390 -47.77 -34.54 -36.21
N GLU A 391 -48.23 -33.30 -36.30
CA GLU A 391 -49.48 -32.96 -36.99
C GLU A 391 -49.43 -33.36 -38.49
N ARG A 392 -48.29 -33.16 -39.16
CA ARG A 392 -48.08 -33.62 -40.55
C ARG A 392 -48.01 -35.14 -40.70
N SER A 393 -47.55 -35.87 -39.68
CA SER A 393 -47.48 -37.34 -39.71
C SER A 393 -48.84 -38.04 -39.70
N HIS A 394 -49.89 -37.36 -39.23
CA HIS A 394 -51.27 -37.86 -39.23
C HIS A 394 -52.06 -37.52 -40.50
N ILE A 395 -51.46 -36.85 -41.48
CA ILE A 395 -52.10 -36.59 -42.77
C ILE A 395 -51.93 -37.86 -43.64
N PRO A 396 -53.02 -38.54 -44.04
CA PRO A 396 -52.94 -39.71 -44.92
C PRO A 396 -52.22 -39.37 -46.21
N ALA A 397 -51.39 -40.28 -46.74
CA ALA A 397 -50.59 -40.07 -47.95
C ALA A 397 -51.44 -39.61 -49.17
N ALA A 398 -52.73 -39.95 -49.20
CA ALA A 398 -53.70 -39.53 -50.23
C ALA A 398 -54.01 -38.02 -50.27
N ARG A 399 -53.63 -37.24 -49.24
CA ARG A 399 -53.82 -35.78 -49.18
C ARG A 399 -52.51 -34.97 -49.19
N LYS A 400 -51.36 -35.61 -49.42
CA LYS A 400 -50.12 -34.88 -49.73
C LYS A 400 -50.24 -34.33 -51.16
N ARG A 401 -50.46 -33.03 -51.32
CA ARG A 401 -50.29 -32.38 -52.63
C ARG A 401 -48.84 -32.58 -53.06
N SER A 402 -48.62 -33.43 -54.07
CA SER A 402 -47.40 -33.41 -54.86
C SER A 402 -47.35 -32.07 -55.58
N HIS A 403 -46.46 -31.18 -55.16
CA HIS A 403 -45.97 -30.15 -56.07
C HIS A 403 -44.75 -30.74 -56.78
N ALA A 404 -44.95 -30.97 -58.08
CA ALA A 404 -43.88 -30.93 -59.07
C ALA A 404 -43.22 -29.54 -59.08
#